data_AF-A0A949LHD2-F1
#
_entry.id   AF-A0A949LHD2-F1
#
_cell.length_a   1.000
_cell.length_b   1.000
_cell.length_c   1.000
_cell.angle_alpha   90.00
_cell.angle_beta   90.00
_cell.angle_gamma   90.00
#
_symmetry.space_group_name_H-M   'P 1'
#
loop_
_entity.id
_entity.type
_entity.pdbx_description
1 polymer ?
#
loop_
_entity_poly.entity_id
_entity_poly.type
_entity_poly.pdbx_seq_one_letter_code
_entity_poly.pdbx_strand_id
1 'polypeptide(L)'
;MHRYSFQVEVHPQYLPEQSDPDASLYVFAYTITITNTGTIPAQLISRTWNVNDAEGMHEKIRGLGVVGHQPLLKPGEQFEYTSGTRLRTPTGTMHGSYFCVAEDGEKFDVDIPMFVLDALSNDPSKRNLH
;
A
#
# COMPACT_ATOMS: atom_id res chain seq x y z
N MET A 1 -0.83 -21.99 -13.91
CA MET A 1 -1.43 -20.84 -13.20
C MET A 1 -1.58 -21.20 -11.74
N HIS A 2 -1.30 -20.28 -10.82
CA HIS A 2 -1.50 -20.51 -9.38
C HIS A 2 -2.99 -20.46 -9.07
N ARG A 3 -3.46 -21.35 -8.20
CA ARG A 3 -4.89 -21.44 -7.88
C ARG A 3 -5.35 -20.25 -7.03
N TYR A 4 -4.55 -19.86 -6.05
CA TYR A 4 -4.78 -18.72 -5.15
C TYR A 4 -3.67 -17.69 -5.39
N SER A 5 -4.01 -16.52 -5.93
CA SER A 5 -3.02 -15.51 -6.27
C SER A 5 -3.69 -14.16 -6.46
N PHE A 6 -3.21 -13.14 -5.75
CA PHE A 6 -3.51 -11.74 -6.04
C PHE A 6 -2.22 -11.03 -6.46
N GLN A 7 -2.33 -10.17 -7.47
CA GLN A 7 -1.31 -9.18 -7.81
C GLN A 7 -1.67 -7.86 -7.10
N VAL A 8 -0.66 -7.22 -6.52
CA VAL A 8 -0.81 -5.94 -5.81
C VAL A 8 0.09 -4.91 -6.46
N GLU A 9 -0.50 -3.84 -6.94
CA GLU A 9 0.18 -2.68 -7.54
C GLU A 9 -0.02 -1.47 -6.63
N VAL A 10 1.02 -0.66 -6.45
CA VAL A 10 0.98 0.49 -5.52
C VAL A 10 1.52 1.73 -6.20
N HIS A 11 0.78 2.83 -6.06
CA HIS A 11 1.14 4.15 -6.55
C HIS A 11 1.17 5.14 -5.37
N PRO A 12 2.35 5.41 -4.78
CA PRO A 12 2.50 6.42 -3.74
C PRO A 12 2.54 7.83 -4.33
N GLN A 13 2.06 8.80 -3.57
CA GLN A 13 2.03 10.21 -3.93
C GLN A 13 2.25 11.08 -2.68
N TYR A 14 3.23 11.98 -2.73
CA TYR A 14 3.38 13.04 -1.74
C TYR A 14 2.26 14.09 -1.88
N LEU A 15 1.73 14.59 -0.76
CA LEU A 15 0.67 15.60 -0.71
C LEU A 15 1.19 16.91 -0.09
N PRO A 16 1.76 17.84 -0.90
CA PRO A 16 2.33 19.08 -0.38
C PRO A 16 1.32 19.94 0.41
N GLU A 17 0.08 20.02 -0.06
CA GLU A 17 -0.97 20.86 0.56
C GLU A 17 -1.41 20.37 1.95
N GLN A 18 -1.14 19.11 2.28
CA GLN A 18 -1.44 18.52 3.60
C GLN A 18 -0.20 18.38 4.48
N SER A 19 0.97 18.78 3.97
CA SER A 19 2.26 18.62 4.62
C SER A 19 2.77 19.96 5.16
N ASP A 20 3.61 19.88 6.20
CA ASP A 20 4.34 20.99 6.78
C ASP A 20 5.78 20.54 7.04
N PRO A 21 6.67 20.69 6.05
CA PRO A 21 8.08 20.29 6.18
C PRO A 21 8.81 21.00 7.32
N ASP A 22 8.46 22.25 7.62
CA ASP A 22 9.07 23.03 8.71
C ASP A 22 8.69 22.45 10.08
N ALA A 23 7.53 21.80 10.18
CA ALA A 23 7.08 21.04 11.35
C ALA A 23 7.42 19.53 11.28
N SER A 24 8.24 19.09 10.33
CA SER A 24 8.56 17.67 10.09
C SER A 24 7.30 16.81 9.93
N LEU A 25 6.33 17.29 9.15
CA LEU A 25 5.10 16.59 8.84
C LEU A 25 4.99 16.37 7.33
N TYR A 26 5.17 15.13 6.89
CA TYR A 26 5.05 14.75 5.49
C TYR A 26 3.88 13.80 5.31
N VAL A 27 2.91 14.20 4.48
CA VAL A 27 1.70 13.42 4.21
C VAL A 27 1.79 12.78 2.84
N PHE A 28 1.50 11.48 2.79
CA PHE A 28 1.49 10.71 1.55
C PHE A 28 0.14 10.03 1.37
N ALA A 29 -0.37 10.04 0.14
CA ALA A 29 -1.38 9.11 -0.31
C ALA A 29 -0.70 7.89 -0.95
N TYR A 30 -1.38 6.77 -0.98
CA TYR A 30 -1.03 5.64 -1.83
C TYR A 30 -2.31 5.01 -2.37
N THR A 31 -2.34 4.80 -3.68
CA THR A 31 -3.41 4.05 -4.35
C THR A 31 -2.94 2.63 -4.59
N ILE A 32 -3.76 1.65 -4.22
CA ILE A 32 -3.45 0.23 -4.36
C ILE A 32 -4.51 -0.42 -5.22
N THR A 33 -4.05 -1.16 -6.23
CA THR A 33 -4.89 -2.01 -7.08
C THR A 33 -4.59 -3.46 -6.74
N ILE A 34 -5.63 -4.21 -6.37
CA ILE A 34 -5.56 -5.63 -6.05
C ILE A 34 -6.31 -6.37 -7.15
N THR A 35 -5.61 -7.22 -7.88
CA THR A 35 -6.18 -8.00 -8.99
C THR A 35 -6.10 -9.48 -8.68
N ASN A 36 -7.21 -10.20 -8.77
CA ASN A 36 -7.18 -11.65 -8.62
C ASN A 36 -6.62 -12.30 -9.90
N THR A 37 -5.36 -12.72 -9.84
CA THR A 37 -4.66 -13.42 -10.92
C THR A 37 -4.70 -14.94 -10.78
N GLY A 38 -5.36 -15.43 -9.73
CA GLY A 38 -5.64 -16.84 -9.48
C GLY A 38 -6.79 -17.37 -10.33
N THR A 39 -7.21 -18.60 -10.03
CA THR A 39 -8.27 -19.30 -10.79
C THR A 39 -9.54 -19.55 -9.97
N ILE A 40 -9.59 -19.09 -8.72
CA ILE A 40 -10.77 -19.20 -7.84
C ILE A 40 -11.06 -17.84 -7.19
N PRO A 41 -12.33 -17.53 -6.86
CA PRO A 41 -12.64 -16.34 -6.05
C PRO A 41 -11.96 -16.39 -4.68
N ALA A 42 -11.53 -15.24 -4.20
CA ALA A 42 -10.95 -15.09 -2.86
C ALA A 42 -11.28 -13.74 -2.24
N GLN A 43 -11.34 -13.70 -0.92
CA GLN A 43 -11.69 -12.53 -0.14
C GLN A 43 -10.48 -12.01 0.64
N LEU A 44 -10.24 -10.71 0.57
CA LEU A 44 -9.29 -10.03 1.46
C LEU A 44 -9.93 -9.84 2.84
N ILE A 45 -9.29 -10.37 3.87
CA ILE A 45 -9.83 -10.34 5.25
C ILE A 45 -9.15 -9.29 6.10
N SER A 46 -7.81 -9.20 6.06
CA SER A 46 -7.05 -8.25 6.88
C SER A 46 -5.75 -7.83 6.22
N ARG A 47 -5.14 -6.78 6.75
CA ARG A 47 -3.87 -6.23 6.29
C ARG A 47 -2.89 -6.08 7.45
N THR A 48 -1.62 -6.28 7.15
CA THR A 48 -0.50 -5.88 7.99
C THR A 48 0.42 -4.97 7.20
N TRP A 49 0.74 -3.81 7.76
CA TRP A 49 1.73 -2.87 7.23
C TRP A 49 2.95 -2.83 8.14
N ASN A 50 4.12 -2.70 7.52
CA ASN A 50 5.35 -2.27 8.17
C ASN A 50 5.74 -0.94 7.52
N VAL A 51 5.87 0.10 8.34
CA VAL A 51 6.22 1.46 7.92
C VAL A 51 7.57 1.77 8.52
N ASN A 52 8.51 2.19 7.67
CA ASN A 52 9.85 2.59 8.08
C ASN A 52 10.09 4.04 7.63
N ASP A 53 10.48 4.90 8.55
CA ASP A 53 10.93 6.26 8.19
C ASP A 53 12.46 6.29 7.98
N ALA A 54 12.99 7.43 7.52
CA ALA A 54 14.42 7.54 7.22
C ALA A 54 15.32 7.64 8.47
N GLU A 55 14.74 7.84 9.66
CA GLU A 55 15.45 7.98 10.93
C GLU A 55 15.45 6.68 11.74
N GLY A 56 14.93 5.58 11.16
CA GLY A 56 14.93 4.25 11.78
C GLY A 56 13.74 3.99 12.70
N MET A 57 12.66 4.79 12.61
CA MET A 57 11.38 4.41 13.20
C MET A 57 10.78 3.24 12.40
N HIS A 58 10.30 2.23 13.13
CA HIS A 58 9.61 1.07 12.56
C HIS A 58 8.26 0.89 13.23
N GLU A 59 7.17 0.98 12.46
CA GLU A 59 5.82 0.77 12.95
C GLU A 59 5.16 -0.42 12.25
N LYS A 60 4.52 -1.30 13.02
CA LYS A 60 3.72 -2.41 12.50
C LYS A 60 2.24 -2.17 12.77
N ILE A 61 1.47 -1.95 11.71
CA ILE A 61 0.04 -1.65 11.77
C ILE A 61 -0.74 -2.87 11.30
N ARG A 62 -1.77 -3.28 12.05
CA ARG A 62 -2.68 -4.36 11.65
C ARG A 62 -4.11 -3.87 11.63
N GLY A 63 -4.91 -4.36 10.70
CA GLY A 63 -6.33 -3.99 10.64
C GLY A 63 -7.16 -4.92 9.78
N LEU A 64 -8.45 -4.97 10.05
CA LEU A 64 -9.41 -5.70 9.23
C LEU A 64 -9.68 -4.94 7.91
N GLY A 65 -9.80 -5.71 6.83
CA GLY A 65 -10.10 -5.22 5.49
C GLY A 65 -9.11 -4.18 4.97
N VAL A 66 -9.58 -3.41 3.99
CA VAL A 66 -8.95 -2.21 3.42
C VAL A 66 -10.02 -1.13 3.33
N VAL A 67 -9.75 0.07 3.87
CA VAL A 67 -10.69 1.22 3.87
C VAL A 67 -12.14 0.88 4.30
N GLY A 68 -12.31 -0.09 5.21
CA GLY A 68 -13.63 -0.54 5.68
C GLY A 68 -14.28 -1.67 4.85
N HIS A 69 -13.62 -2.13 3.79
CA HIS A 69 -14.09 -3.19 2.90
C HIS A 69 -13.27 -4.48 3.03
N GLN A 70 -13.92 -5.62 2.80
CA GLN A 70 -13.30 -6.94 2.65
C GLN A 70 -13.71 -7.50 1.27
N PRO A 71 -13.08 -7.03 0.17
CA PRO A 71 -13.52 -7.37 -1.18
C PRO A 71 -13.36 -8.87 -1.46
N LEU A 72 -14.41 -9.47 -2.00
CA LEU A 72 -14.39 -10.79 -2.64
C LEU A 72 -14.17 -10.58 -4.13
N LEU A 73 -13.05 -11.07 -4.66
CA LEU A 73 -12.65 -10.88 -6.05
C LEU A 73 -12.71 -12.20 -6.81
N LYS A 74 -13.45 -12.27 -7.91
CA LYS A 74 -13.38 -13.38 -8.86
C LYS A 74 -12.11 -13.30 -9.72
N PRO A 75 -11.68 -14.40 -10.36
CA PRO A 75 -10.56 -14.36 -11.30
C PRO A 75 -10.71 -13.24 -12.34
N GLY A 76 -9.68 -12.40 -12.45
CA GLY A 76 -9.64 -11.23 -13.33
C GLY A 76 -10.31 -9.96 -12.79
N GLU A 77 -11.04 -10.02 -11.69
CA GLU A 77 -11.60 -8.81 -11.05
C GLU A 77 -10.53 -8.06 -10.25
N GLN A 78 -10.74 -6.75 -10.15
CA GLN A 78 -9.86 -5.84 -9.42
C GLN A 78 -10.62 -5.00 -8.41
N PHE A 79 -9.95 -4.64 -7.31
CA PHE A 79 -10.40 -3.64 -6.34
C PHE A 79 -9.30 -2.60 -6.18
N GLU A 80 -9.66 -1.33 -6.36
CA GLU A 80 -8.76 -0.19 -6.19
C GLU A 80 -9.19 0.64 -4.98
N TYR A 81 -8.23 1.10 -4.18
CA TYR A 81 -8.48 2.05 -3.11
C TYR A 81 -7.31 2.98 -2.86
N THR A 82 -7.61 4.17 -2.33
CA THR A 82 -6.61 5.14 -1.87
C THR A 82 -6.68 5.28 -0.37
N SER A 83 -5.52 5.31 0.29
CA SER A 83 -5.36 5.61 1.71
C SER A 83 -4.19 6.56 1.89
N GLY A 84 -3.92 7.01 3.12
CA GLY A 84 -2.78 7.87 3.41
C GLY A 84 -2.02 7.47 4.67
N THR A 85 -0.79 7.96 4.75
CA THR A 85 0.07 7.87 5.94
C THR A 85 0.80 9.19 6.17
N ARG A 86 1.36 9.35 7.37
CA ARG A 86 2.15 10.52 7.77
C ARG A 86 3.51 10.05 8.23
N LEU A 87 4.57 10.72 7.79
CA LEU A 87 5.94 10.50 8.24
C LEU A 87 6.51 11.77 8.85
N ARG A 88 7.51 11.59 9.72
CA ARG A 88 8.33 12.68 10.24
C ARG A 88 9.49 13.05 9.33
N THR A 89 9.82 12.18 8.38
CA THR A 89 10.91 12.35 7.43
C THR A 89 10.37 12.53 6.01
N PRO A 90 11.12 13.22 5.13
CA PRO A 90 10.72 13.44 3.73
C PRO A 90 10.73 12.15 2.91
N THR A 91 11.37 11.09 3.40
CA THR A 91 11.40 9.78 2.74
C THR A 91 11.09 8.67 3.73
N GLY A 92 10.58 7.55 3.23
CA GLY A 92 10.34 6.33 4.01
C GLY A 92 9.98 5.16 3.09
N THR A 93 9.75 4.00 3.68
CA THR A 93 9.27 2.81 2.96
C THR A 93 8.07 2.21 3.65
N MET A 94 7.21 1.59 2.85
CA MET A 94 6.11 0.77 3.34
C MET A 94 6.11 -0.55 2.60
N HIS A 95 5.81 -1.62 3.32
CA HIS A 95 5.54 -2.94 2.75
C HIS A 95 4.62 -3.71 3.70
N GLY A 96 4.07 -4.83 3.27
CA GLY A 96 3.10 -5.52 4.10
C GLY A 96 2.61 -6.82 3.51
N SER A 97 1.49 -7.29 4.05
CA SER A 97 0.77 -8.42 3.49
C SER A 97 -0.73 -8.28 3.72
N TYR A 98 -1.50 -8.87 2.81
CA TYR A 98 -2.91 -9.17 3.02
C TYR A 98 -3.07 -10.62 3.44
N PHE A 99 -3.97 -10.85 4.38
CA PHE A 99 -4.47 -12.19 4.67
C PHE A 99 -5.80 -12.39 3.94
N CYS A 100 -5.87 -13.47 3.16
CA CYS A 100 -6.98 -13.79 2.28
C CYS A 100 -7.56 -15.17 2.57
N VAL A 101 -8.82 -15.36 2.20
CA VAL A 101 -9.53 -16.65 2.26
C VAL A 101 -10.18 -16.91 0.91
N ALA A 102 -9.83 -18.02 0.27
CA ALA A 102 -10.46 -18.47 -0.97
C ALA A 102 -11.88 -19.00 -0.73
N GLU A 103 -12.70 -19.09 -1.77
CA GLU A 103 -14.08 -19.58 -1.68
C GLU A 103 -14.18 -21.03 -1.15
N ASP A 104 -13.16 -21.84 -1.38
CA ASP A 104 -13.04 -23.21 -0.84
C ASP A 104 -12.53 -23.26 0.61
N GLY A 105 -12.32 -22.09 1.24
CA GLY A 105 -11.88 -21.94 2.62
C GLY A 105 -10.36 -21.93 2.82
N GLU A 106 -9.57 -22.10 1.75
CA GLU A 106 -8.12 -22.06 1.85
C GLU A 106 -7.63 -20.66 2.26
N LYS A 107 -6.67 -20.62 3.17
CA LYS A 107 -6.10 -19.39 3.72
C LYS A 107 -4.74 -19.14 3.07
N PHE A 108 -4.50 -17.91 2.62
CA PHE A 108 -3.22 -17.54 2.03
C PHE A 108 -2.88 -16.08 2.30
N ASP A 109 -1.58 -15.79 2.33
CA ASP A 109 -1.06 -14.44 2.41
C ASP A 109 -0.65 -13.94 1.02
N VAL A 110 -0.79 -12.63 0.81
CA VAL A 110 -0.38 -11.93 -0.41
C VAL A 110 0.55 -10.80 0.00
N ASP A 111 1.76 -10.79 -0.54
CA ASP A 111 2.71 -9.72 -0.27
C ASP A 111 2.25 -8.40 -0.89
N ILE A 112 2.40 -7.33 -0.13
CA ILE A 112 2.37 -5.97 -0.64
C ILE A 112 3.83 -5.57 -0.87
N PRO A 113 4.26 -5.36 -2.12
CA PRO A 113 5.65 -5.08 -2.42
C PRO A 113 6.11 -3.80 -1.70
N MET A 114 7.40 -3.75 -1.37
CA MET A 114 7.97 -2.54 -0.79
C MET A 114 7.89 -1.39 -1.79
N PHE A 115 7.39 -0.25 -1.34
CA PHE A 115 7.40 0.99 -2.09
C PHE A 115 7.99 2.12 -1.26
N VAL A 116 8.52 3.11 -1.97
CA VAL A 116 9.15 4.29 -1.38
C VAL A 116 8.12 5.42 -1.31
N LEU A 117 8.08 6.07 -0.16
CA LEU A 117 7.44 7.36 0.04
C LEU A 117 8.53 8.41 -0.12
N ASP A 118 8.41 9.30 -1.09
CA ASP A 118 9.47 10.27 -1.42
C ASP A 118 8.87 11.64 -1.73
N ALA A 119 9.11 12.59 -0.83
CA ALA A 119 8.74 14.00 -1.00
C ALA A 119 9.79 14.79 -1.80
N LEU A 120 10.99 14.24 -2.04
CA LEU A 120 12.12 14.93 -2.67
C LEU A 120 12.10 14.82 -4.19
N SER A 121 11.48 13.79 -4.76
CA SER A 121 11.43 13.55 -6.21
C SER A 121 10.35 14.36 -6.94
N ASN A 122 9.34 14.86 -6.22
CA ASN A 122 8.29 15.72 -6.78
C ASN A 122 8.57 17.22 -6.64
N ASP A 123 9.79 17.62 -6.25
CA ASP A 123 10.18 19.02 -6.18
C ASP A 123 10.35 19.61 -7.60
N PRO A 124 9.44 20.49 -8.07
CA PRO A 124 9.58 21.12 -9.37
C PRO A 124 10.81 22.04 -9.45
N SER A 125 11.41 22.42 -8.32
CA SER A 125 12.66 23.20 -8.29
C SER A 125 13.91 22.38 -8.64
N LYS A 126 13.83 21.04 -8.61
CA LYS A 126 14.94 20.14 -9.00
C LYS A 126 14.86 19.62 -10.44
N ARG A 127 13.85 20.00 -11.23
CA ARG A 127 13.74 19.63 -12.65
C ARG A 127 14.66 20.38 -13.60
N ASN A 128 15.52 21.27 -13.11
CA ASN A 128 16.58 21.87 -13.92
C ASN A 128 17.93 21.22 -13.58
N LEU A 129 18.36 20.27 -14.40
CA LEU A 129 19.79 20.08 -14.68
C LEU A 129 19.99 19.33 -16.01
N HIS A 130 20.47 20.10 -17.00
CA HIS A 130 21.07 19.77 -18.31
C HIS A 130 20.24 19.04 -19.38
#